data_AF-A0A9E2L718-F1
#
_entry.id   AF-A0A9E2L718-F1
#
_cell.length_a   1.000
_cell.length_b   1.000
_cell.length_c   1.000
_cell.angle_alpha   90.00
_cell.angle_beta   90.00
_cell.angle_gamma   90.00
#
_symmetry.space_group_name_H-M   'P 1'
#
loop_
_entity.id
_entity.type
_entity.pdbx_description
1 polymer ?
#
loop_
_entity_poly.entity_id
_entity_poly.type
_entity_poly.pdbx_seq_one_letter_code
_entity_poly.pdbx_strand_id
1 'polypeptide(L)' 'IFARIGKRFIINLNYVYHIEVLRQKLTLSDGEVFAYQLPISKEALKKLKDLYVTSITGKKSASQKHTEN' A
#
# COMPACT_ATOMS: atom_id res chain seq x y z
N ILE A 1 3.77 3.60 6.54
CA ILE A 1 2.61 3.00 7.26
C ILE A 1 2.63 1.50 7.02
N PHE A 2 2.40 0.69 8.06
CA PHE A 2 2.30 -0.77 7.91
C PHE A 2 0.84 -1.20 7.92
N ALA A 3 0.48 -2.15 7.06
CA ALA A 3 -0.86 -2.73 6.98
C ALA A 3 -0.80 -4.24 7.08
N ARG A 4 -1.64 -4.81 7.94
CA ARG A 4 -1.82 -6.27 8.01
C ARG A 4 -2.86 -6.71 6.98
N ILE A 5 -2.48 -7.63 6.10
CA ILE A 5 -3.38 -8.21 5.09
C ILE A 5 -3.38 -9.73 5.20
N GLY A 6 -4.58 -10.31 5.28
CA GLY A 6 -4.75 -11.72 5.59
C GLY A 6 -4.15 -12.13 6.95
N LYS A 7 -3.83 -13.42 7.09
CA LYS A 7 -3.31 -13.98 8.36
C LYS A 7 -1.79 -13.81 8.52
N ARG A 8 -1.02 -13.81 7.42
CA ARG A 8 0.45 -13.96 7.43
C ARG A 8 1.24 -12.72 7.02
N PHE A 9 0.62 -11.69 6.44
CA PHE A 9 1.37 -10.59 5.83
C PHE A 9 1.19 -9.28 6.60
N ILE A 10 2.32 -8.62 6.88
CA ILE A 10 2.42 -7.23 7.31
C ILE A 10 3.22 -6.51 6.23
N ILE A 11 2.60 -5.57 5.52
CA ILE A 11 3.17 -4.91 4.34
C ILE A 11 3.50 -3.46 4.69
N ASN A 12 4.69 -3.01 4.30
CA ASN A 12 5.02 -1.59 4.31
C ASN A 12 4.40 -0.91 3.08
N LEU A 13 3.41 -0.06 3.30
CA LEU A 13 2.68 0.62 2.23
C LEU A 13 3.56 1.60 1.44
N ASN A 14 4.67 2.07 2.01
CA ASN A 14 5.56 3.01 1.33
C ASN A 14 6.29 2.37 0.13
N TYR A 15 6.43 1.04 0.13
CA TYR A 15 7.12 0.30 -0.94
C TYR A 15 6.14 -0.43 -1.85
N VAL A 16 4.82 -0.20 -1.72
CA VAL A 16 3.85 -0.82 -2.62
C VAL A 16 3.98 -0.19 -3.99
N TYR A 17 4.50 -0.97 -4.95
CA TYR A 17 4.72 -0.53 -6.31
C TYR A 17 3.57 -0.92 -7.24
N HIS A 18 3.15 -2.19 -7.20
CA HIS A 18 2.08 -2.68 -8.06
C HIS A 18 1.21 -3.74 -7.37
N ILE A 19 -0.12 -3.59 -7.43
CA ILE A 19 -1.10 -4.52 -6.86
C ILE A 19 -1.85 -5.20 -8.01
N GLU A 20 -1.51 -6.45 -8.32
CA GLU A 20 -2.11 -7.20 -9.43
C GLU A 20 -3.10 -8.25 -8.89
N VAL A 21 -4.36 -7.83 -8.68
CA VAL A 21 -5.41 -8.66 -8.05
C VAL A 21 -5.74 -9.91 -8.86
N LEU A 22 -5.77 -9.80 -10.20
CA LEU A 22 -6.12 -10.91 -11.09
C LEU A 22 -5.08 -12.04 -11.05
N ARG A 23 -3.80 -11.68 -10.94
CA ARG A 23 -2.68 -12.63 -10.85
C ARG A 23 -2.29 -12.98 -9.41
N GLN A 24 -3.04 -12.49 -8.43
CA GLN A 24 -2.76 -12.74 -7.01
C GLN A 24 -1.31 -12.36 -6.63
N LYS A 25 -0.84 -11.23 -7.15
CA LYS A 25 0.56 -10.80 -7.03
C LYS A 25 0.67 -9.38 -6.50
N LEU A 26 1.56 -9.18 -5.53
CA LEU A 26 1.98 -7.87 -5.02
C LEU A 26 3.46 -7.65 -5.36
N THR A 27 3.78 -6.50 -5.93
CA THR A 27 5.17 -6.07 -6.13
C THR A 27 5.52 -4.96 -5.14
N LEU A 28 6.57 -5.19 -4.37
CA LEU A 28 7.19 -4.20 -3.49
C LEU A 28 8.51 -3.74 -4.09
N SER A 29 8.70 -2.43 -4.22
CA SER A 29 9.92 -1.86 -4.79
C SER A 29 10.19 -0.48 -4.21
N ASP A 30 11.46 -0.12 -4.10
CA ASP A 30 11.93 1.25 -3.88
C ASP A 30 12.08 2.06 -5.17
N GLY A 31 11.88 1.42 -6.33
CA GLY A 31 12.06 2.03 -7.66
C GLY A 31 13.49 1.93 -8.20
N GLU A 32 14.44 1.40 -7.43
CA GLU A 32 15.87 1.46 -7.77
C GLU A 32 16.53 0.09 -7.64
N VAL A 33 16.67 -0.42 -6.41
CA VAL A 33 17.59 -1.51 -6.08
C VAL A 33 16.86 -2.84 -5.91
N PHE A 34 15.58 -2.82 -5.54
CA PHE A 34 14.83 -4.06 -5.31
C PHE A 34 13.43 -4.06 -5.90
N ALA A 35 13.00 -5.24 -6.34
CA ALA A 35 11.63 -5.54 -6.73
C ALA A 35 11.23 -6.93 -6.23
N TYR A 36 10.55 -7.00 -5.08
CA TYR A 36 10.07 -8.24 -4.48
C TYR A 36 8.65 -8.54 -4.92
N GLN A 37 8.42 -9.73 -5.46
CA GLN A 37 7.10 -10.19 -5.87
C GLN A 37 6.58 -11.22 -4.85
N LEU A 38 5.40 -10.96 -4.30
CA LEU A 38 4.77 -11.79 -3.28
C LEU A 38 3.45 -12.37 -3.82
N PRO A 39 3.26 -13.70 -3.76
CA PRO A 39 1.97 -14.30 -4.03
C PRO A 39 1.02 -14.02 -2.84
N ILE A 40 -0.07 -13.32 -3.10
CA ILE A 40 -1.04 -12.90 -2.08
C ILE A 40 -2.45 -13.15 -2.61
N SER A 41 -3.32 -13.70 -1.76
CA SER A 41 -4.68 -14.03 -2.16
C SER A 41 -5.46 -12.80 -2.67
N LYS A 42 -6.38 -13.07 -3.60
CA LYS A 42 -7.24 -12.04 -4.22
C LYS A 42 -7.93 -11.15 -3.18
N GLU A 43 -8.47 -11.75 -2.13
CA GLU A 43 -9.17 -11.03 -1.05
C GLU A 43 -8.24 -10.12 -0.25
N ALA A 44 -7.03 -10.59 0.07
CA ALA A 44 -6.05 -9.80 0.79
C ALA A 44 -5.54 -8.62 -0.05
N LEU A 45 -5.38 -8.79 -1.37
CA LEU A 45 -5.03 -7.71 -2.29
C LEU A 45 -6.14 -6.66 -2.44
N LYS A 46 -7.42 -7.07 -2.46
CA LYS A 46 -8.55 -6.13 -2.43
C LYS A 46 -8.51 -5.27 -1.17
N LYS A 47 -8.38 -5.90 0.01
CA LYS A 47 -8.26 -5.19 1.28
C LYS A 47 -7.04 -4.26 1.32
N LEU A 48 -5.90 -4.69 0.76
CA LEU A 48 -4.71 -3.84 0.64
C LEU A 48 -5.01 -2.57 -0.16
N LYS A 49 -5.72 -2.69 -1.29
CA LYS A 49 -6.09 -1.56 -2.13
C LYS A 49 -6.97 -0.57 -1.37
N ASP A 50 -7.97 -1.06 -0.64
CA ASP A 50 -8.88 -0.21 0.14
C ASP A 50 -8.12 0.56 1.25
N LEU A 51 -7.23 -0.13 1.96
CA LEU A 51 -6.35 0.48 2.97
C LEU A 51 -5.39 1.50 2.36
N TYR A 52 -4.84 1.20 1.18
CA TYR A 52 -3.93 2.10 0.48
C TYR A 52 -4.63 3.39 0.06
N VAL A 53 -5.80 3.29 -0.58
CA VAL A 53 -6.63 4.46 -0.94
C VAL A 53 -6.98 5.27 0.31
N THR A 54 -7.47 4.62 1.37
CA THR A 54 -7.81 5.27 2.64
C THR A 54 -6.61 6.02 3.24
N SER A 55 -5.41 5.43 3.16
CA SER A 55 -4.18 6.04 3.69
C SER A 55 -3.73 7.28 2.90
N ILE A 56 -4.06 7.34 1.60
CA ILE A 56 -3.77 8.51 0.75
C ILE A 56 -4.84 9.59 0.94
N THR A 57 -6.12 9.21 0.97
CA THR A 57 -7.23 10.16 1.15
C THR A 57 -7.24 10.77 2.55
N GLY A 58 -6.87 10.00 3.58
CA GLY A 58 -6.74 10.47 4.96
C GLY A 58 -5.57 11.45 5.18
N LYS A 59 -4.61 11.54 4.25
CA LYS A 59 -3.51 12.53 4.31
C LYS A 59 -3.89 13.90 3.72
N LYS A 60 -4.95 14.00 2.92
CA LYS A 60 -5.35 15.28 2.30
C LYS A 60 -5.86 16.31 3.32
N SER A 61 -6.33 15.90 4.49
CA SER A 61 -6.83 16.82 5.53
C SER A 61 -5.77 17.40 6.47
N ALA A 62 -4.52 16.90 6.44
CA ALA A 62 -3.49 17.31 7.41
C ALA A 62 -2.41 18.26 6.85
N SER A 63 -2.45 18.62 5.55
CA SER A 63 -1.38 19.42 4.92
C SER A 63 -1.80 20.82 4.45
N GLN A 64 -2.93 21.36 4.93
CA GLN A 64 -3.34 22.75 4.67
C GLN A 64 -3.73 23.47 5.97
N LYS A 65 -2.82 23.60 6.94
CA LYS A 65 -2.95 24.57 8.06
C LYS A 65 -1.58 24.98 8.64
N HIS A 66 -0.80 25.78 7.90
CA HIS A 66 0.25 26.71 8.39
C HIS A 66 0.89 27.34 7.14
N THR A 67 1.01 28.64 6.91
CA THR A 67 0.89 29.81 7.78
C THR A 67 0.68 31.02 6.86
N GLU A 68 -0.41 31.76 7.08
CA GLU A 68 -0.57 33.14 6.63
C GLU A 68 -0.31 33.97 7.88
N ASN A 69 0.78 34.76 7.86
CA ASN A 69 0.97 36.03 8.55
C ASN A 69 2.35 36.60 8.21
#